data_AF-A0A6P0XYF2-F1
#
_entry.id   AF-A0A6P0XYF2-F1
#
_cell.length_a   1.000
_cell.length_b   1.000
_cell.length_c   1.000
_cell.angle_alpha   90.00
_cell.angle_beta   90.00
_cell.angle_gamma   90.00
#
_symmetry.space_group_name_H-M   'P 1'
#
loop_
_entity.id
_entity.type
_entity.pdbx_description
1 polymer ?
#
loop_
_entity_poly.entity_id
_entity_poly.type
_entity_poly.pdbx_seq_one_letter_code
_entity_poly.pdbx_strand_id
1 'polypeptide(L)' 'TEVIEWHNRLLMAQQFYDNSAIVKCQALQNLIDKYQITHIIIENDDSIQCSGVEKTYIDNLYKMYKVIEE' A
#
# COMPACT_ATOMS: atom_id res chain seq x y z
N THR A 1 -15.51 8.69 17.43
CA THR A 1 -14.52 9.23 16.47
C THR A 1 -13.60 8.14 15.94
N GLU A 2 -13.13 7.20 16.77
CA GLU A 2 -12.35 6.03 16.34
C GLU A 2 -13.02 5.21 15.22
N VAL A 3 -14.32 4.94 15.31
CA VAL A 3 -15.06 4.19 14.27
C VAL A 3 -14.99 4.86 12.89
N ILE A 4 -15.03 6.19 12.84
CA ILE A 4 -14.92 6.96 11.58
C ILE A 4 -13.49 6.86 11.03
N GLU A 5 -12.50 6.88 11.92
CA GLU A 5 -11.08 6.79 11.57
C GLU A 5 -10.76 5.41 10.96
N TRP A 6 -11.23 4.34 11.59
CA TRP A 6 -11.15 2.98 11.08
C TRP A 6 -11.84 2.82 9.73
N HIS A 7 -13.05 3.37 9.59
CA HIS A 7 -13.78 3.35 8.33
C HIS A 7 -12.98 4.02 7.20
N ASN A 8 -12.38 5.18 7.48
CA ASN A 8 -11.55 5.88 6.49
C ASN A 8 -10.28 5.08 6.13
N ARG A 9 -9.60 4.45 7.10
CA ARG A 9 -8.45 3.58 6.82
C ARG A 9 -8.83 2.42 5.91
N LEU A 10 -9.95 1.76 6.20
CA LEU A 10 -10.43 0.63 5.41
C LEU A 10 -10.71 1.04 3.96
N LEU A 11 -11.40 2.16 3.75
CA LEU A 11 -11.71 2.64 2.40
C LEU A 11 -10.45 2.98 1.60
N MET A 12 -9.46 3.62 2.22
CA MET A 12 -8.19 3.96 1.53
C MET A 12 -7.36 2.70 1.23
N ALA A 13 -7.37 1.71 2.12
CA ALA A 13 -6.73 0.42 1.87
C ALA A 13 -7.41 -0.33 0.70
N GLN A 14 -8.74 -0.37 0.65
CA GLN A 14 -9.49 -0.96 -0.46
C GLN A 14 -9.14 -0.30 -1.80
N GLN A 15 -9.06 1.04 -1.83
CA GLN A 15 -8.61 1.76 -3.02
C GLN A 15 -7.18 1.37 -3.45
N PHE A 16 -6.31 0.95 -2.54
CA PHE A 16 -4.99 0.46 -2.92
C PHE A 16 -5.05 -0.96 -3.50
N TYR A 17 -5.76 -1.89 -2.86
CA TYR A 17 -5.81 -3.30 -3.27
C TYR A 17 -6.69 -3.56 -4.50
N ASP A 18 -7.78 -2.83 -4.69
CA ASP A 18 -8.77 -3.12 -5.74
C ASP A 18 -8.46 -2.48 -7.10
N ASN A 19 -7.45 -1.61 -7.18
CA ASN A 19 -7.17 -0.80 -8.36
C ASN A 19 -6.03 -1.35 -9.24
N SER A 20 -6.10 -1.04 -10.54
CA SER A 20 -5.04 -1.32 -11.52
C SER A 20 -3.82 -0.40 -11.32
N ALA A 21 -2.69 -0.76 -11.95
CA ALA A 21 -1.34 -0.29 -11.60
C ALA A 21 -1.17 1.24 -11.43
N ILE A 22 -1.73 2.09 -12.31
CA ILE A 22 -1.55 3.56 -12.22
C ILE A 22 -2.30 4.14 -11.02
N VAL A 23 -3.55 3.72 -10.81
CA VAL A 23 -4.40 4.22 -9.71
C VAL A 23 -3.89 3.70 -8.37
N LYS A 24 -3.29 2.50 -8.36
CA LYS A 24 -2.67 1.89 -7.18
C LYS A 24 -1.56 2.76 -6.57
N CYS A 25 -0.71 3.39 -7.38
CA CYS A 25 0.36 4.26 -6.86
C CYS A 25 -0.15 5.55 -6.22
N GLN A 26 -1.19 6.17 -6.80
CA GLN A 26 -1.80 7.35 -6.21
C GLN A 26 -2.51 7.00 -4.88
N ALA A 27 -3.19 5.85 -4.83
CA ALA A 27 -3.80 5.35 -3.60
C ALA A 27 -2.74 5.08 -2.51
N LEU A 28 -1.61 4.49 -2.89
CA LEU A 28 -0.49 4.26 -1.99
C LEU A 28 0.09 5.56 -1.43
N GLN A 29 0.32 6.57 -2.28
CA GLN A 29 0.85 7.86 -1.83
C GLN A 29 -0.06 8.51 -0.79
N ASN A 30 -1.38 8.47 -1.02
CA ASN A 30 -2.35 9.00 -0.06
C ASN A 30 -2.29 8.29 1.31
N LEU A 31 -2.01 6.99 1.33
CA LEU A 31 -1.83 6.23 2.57
C LEU A 31 -0.53 6.61 3.28
N ILE A 32 0.56 6.79 2.53
CA ILE A 32 1.86 7.24 3.06
C ILE A 32 1.74 8.63 3.66
N ASP A 33 1.16 9.59 2.93
CA ASP A 33 1.06 10.98 3.38
C ASP A 33 0.17 11.13 4.63
N LYS A 34 -0.94 10.37 4.68
CA LYS A 34 -1.92 10.51 5.76
C LYS A 34 -1.59 9.70 7.01
N TYR A 35 -1.05 8.50 6.83
CA TYR A 35 -0.84 7.53 7.91
C TYR A 35 0.61 7.17 8.16
N GLN A 36 1.54 7.69 7.34
CA GLN A 36 2.97 7.44 7.47
C GLN A 36 3.30 5.94 7.52
N ILE A 37 2.61 5.15 6.68
CA ILE A 37 2.89 3.73 6.58
C ILE A 37 4.31 3.51 6.06
N THR A 38 4.99 2.51 6.60
CA THR A 38 6.40 2.21 6.27
C THR A 38 6.57 0.93 5.48
N HIS A 39 5.57 0.06 5.50
CA HIS A 39 5.59 -1.26 4.87
C HIS A 39 4.26 -1.53 4.18
N ILE A 40 4.33 -2.23 3.06
CA ILE A 40 3.18 -2.67 2.28
C ILE A 40 3.29 -4.18 2.09
N ILE A 41 2.19 -4.89 2.26
CA ILE A 41 2.10 -6.33 2.03
C ILE A 41 1.09 -6.55 0.91
N ILE A 42 1.45 -7.34 -0.09
CA ILE A 42 0.56 -7.73 -1.19
C ILE A 42 0.65 -9.23 -1.43
N GLU A 43 -0.34 -9.79 -2.10
CA GLU A 43 -0.31 -11.18 -2.55
C GLU A 43 0.77 -11.39 -3.62
N ASN A 44 1.29 -12.62 -3.71
CA ASN A 44 2.46 -12.93 -4.55
C ASN A 44 2.17 -12.86 -6.07
N ASP A 45 0.92 -12.92 -6.49
CA ASP A 45 0.49 -12.70 -7.87
C ASP A 45 0.36 -11.21 -8.23
N ASP A 46 0.28 -10.33 -7.23
CA ASP A 46 0.25 -8.88 -7.40
C ASP A 46 1.67 -8.28 -7.46
N SER A 47 1.77 -7.04 -7.95
CA SER A 47 3.02 -6.29 -7.97
C SER A 47 2.78 -4.79 -7.78
N ILE A 48 3.72 -4.13 -7.12
CA ILE A 48 3.74 -2.67 -6.99
C ILE A 48 4.86 -2.15 -7.89
N GLN A 49 4.50 -1.28 -8.84
CA GLN A 49 5.43 -0.59 -9.73
C GLN A 49 5.39 0.92 -9.47
N CYS A 50 5.42 1.30 -8.20
CA CYS A 50 5.43 2.70 -7.77
C CYS A 50 6.85 3.13 -7.44
N SER A 51 7.16 4.42 -7.64
CA SER A 51 8.39 5.01 -7.08
C SER A 51 8.31 5.07 -5.55
N GLY A 52 9.46 5.24 -4.88
CA GLY A 52 9.50 5.37 -3.42
C GLY A 52 9.22 4.09 -2.64
N VAL A 53 9.23 2.91 -3.28
CA VAL A 53 9.11 1.62 -2.58
C VAL A 53 10.12 0.60 -3.09
N GLU A 54 10.60 -0.22 -2.18
CA GLU A 54 11.55 -1.30 -2.46
C GLU A 54 11.03 -2.62 -1.90
N LYS A 55 11.07 -3.69 -2.69
CA LYS A 55 10.71 -5.02 -2.23
C LYS A 55 11.78 -5.55 -1.28
N THR A 56 11.40 -5.87 -0.06
CA THR A 56 12.32 -6.35 0.99
C THR A 56 12.15 -7.82 1.34
N TYR A 57 10.98 -8.41 1.03
CA TYR A 57 10.70 -9.82 1.30
C TYR A 57 9.71 -10.41 0.29
N ILE A 58 9.82 -11.72 0.06
CA ILE A 58 8.91 -12.52 -0.76
C ILE A 58 8.86 -13.96 -0.23
N ASP A 59 7.67 -14.53 -0.16
CA ASP A 59 7.45 -15.96 0.02
C ASP A 59 6.41 -16.50 -0.98
N ASN A 60 5.86 -17.68 -0.70
CA ASN A 60 4.90 -18.33 -1.59
C ASN A 60 3.56 -17.59 -1.67
N LEU A 61 3.18 -16.84 -0.64
CA LEU A 61 1.87 -16.19 -0.51
C LEU A 61 1.94 -14.67 -0.62
N TYR A 62 3.00 -14.05 -0.10
CA TYR A 62 3.07 -12.61 0.05
C TYR A 62 4.40 -12.01 -0.40
N LYS A 63 4.34 -10.73 -0.77
CA LYS A 63 5.49 -9.84 -0.95
C LYS A 63 5.39 -8.68 0.02
N MET A 64 6.51 -8.27 0.57
CA MET A 64 6.60 -7.07 1.38
C MET A 64 7.47 -6.02 0.68
N TYR A 65 6.98 -4.79 0.69
CA TYR A 65 7.68 -3.61 0.22
C TYR A 65 7.89 -2.66 1.40
N LYS A 66 9.03 -1.99 1.43
CA LYS A 66 9.33 -0.92 2.36
C LYS A 66 9.26 0.41 1.62
N VAL A 67 8.67 1.42 2.23
CA VAL A 67 8.70 2.80 1.73
C VAL A 67 10.11 3.35 1.94
N ILE A 68 10.69 3.87 0.87
CA ILE A 68 11.99 4.54 0.88
C ILE A 68 11.79 6.02 0.65
N GLU A 69 12.50 6.85 1.41
CA GLU A 69 12.57 8.29 1.14
C GLU A 69 13.38 8.49 -0.15
N GLU A 70 12.86 9.30 -1.08
CA GLU A 70 13.62 9.75 -2.26
C GLU A 70 14.74 10.73 -1.88
#